data_AF-A0A438BMZ9-F1
#
_entry.id   AF-A0A438BMZ9-F1
#
_cell.length_a   1.000
_cell.length_b   1.000
_cell.length_c   1.000
_cell.angle_alpha   90.00
_cell.angle_beta   90.00
_cell.angle_gamma   90.00
#
_symmetry.space_group_name_H-M   'P 1'
#
loop_
_entity.id
_entity.type
_entity.pdbx_description
1 polymer ?
#
loop_
_entity_poly.entity_id
_entity_poly.type
_entity_poly.pdbx_seq_one_letter_code
_entity_poly.pdbx_strand_id
1 'polypeptide(L)'
;MCGGDFMSKNPEEAMDFLSYVADVSRGWDEPTKGEVGKMKSQPNAFNTKAGMYTLKEDDDMKAKLVAMIRRLEELELKRIHEVQLLLKHQCK
;
A
#
# COMPACT_ATOMS: atom_id res chain seq x y z
N MET A 1 -22.40 12.64 6.50
CA MET A 1 -21.93 11.35 7.05
C MET A 1 -22.52 10.26 6.15
N CYS A 2 -21.74 9.76 5.19
CA CYS A 2 -22.17 8.66 4.32
C CYS A 2 -21.59 7.37 4.87
N GLY A 3 -22.37 6.62 5.63
CA GLY A 3 -21.86 5.43 6.30
C GLY A 3 -22.85 4.82 7.27
N GLY A 4 -23.95 4.29 6.74
CA GLY A 4 -24.89 3.56 7.57
C GLY A 4 -26.11 3.13 6.79
N ASP A 5 -25.94 2.09 5.96
CA ASP A 5 -26.99 1.08 5.63
C ASP A 5 -26.60 0.11 4.50
N PHE A 6 -25.31 0.02 4.12
CA PHE A 6 -24.91 -0.96 3.11
C PHE A 6 -25.15 -2.41 3.56
N MET A 7 -24.94 -2.69 4.85
CA MET A 7 -24.98 -4.03 5.44
C MET A 7 -26.33 -4.37 6.11
N SER A 8 -27.32 -3.48 6.03
CA SER A 8 -28.68 -3.69 6.59
C SER A 8 -29.73 -3.96 5.51
N LYS A 9 -29.33 -3.91 4.23
CA LYS A 9 -30.17 -4.35 3.10
C LYS A 9 -30.33 -5.86 3.10
N ASN A 10 -31.44 -6.32 2.54
CA ASN A 10 -31.67 -7.74 2.32
C ASN A 10 -30.56 -8.30 1.39
N PRO A 11 -30.15 -9.58 1.52
CA PRO A 11 -29.03 -10.14 0.75
C PRO A 11 -29.22 -10.05 -0.78
N GLU A 12 -30.45 -10.08 -1.28
CA GLU A 12 -30.79 -9.91 -2.70
C GLU A 12 -30.51 -8.48 -3.17
N GLU A 13 -30.92 -7.48 -2.39
CA GLU A 13 -30.69 -6.07 -2.72
C GLU A 13 -29.21 -5.68 -2.60
N ALA A 14 -28.47 -6.32 -1.69
CA ALA A 14 -27.02 -6.17 -1.61
C ALA A 14 -26.32 -6.77 -2.84
N MET A 15 -26.78 -7.91 -3.34
CA MET A 15 -26.26 -8.53 -4.56
C MET A 15 -26.59 -7.71 -5.81
N ASP A 16 -27.80 -7.16 -5.92
CA ASP A 16 -28.19 -6.27 -7.04
C ASP A 16 -27.32 -5.01 -7.08
N PHE A 17 -27.01 -4.43 -5.92
CA PHE A 17 -26.09 -3.30 -5.85
C PHE A 17 -24.68 -3.67 -6.33
N LEU A 18 -24.15 -4.82 -5.89
CA LEU A 18 -22.84 -5.29 -6.34
C LEU A 18 -22.84 -5.58 -7.85
N SER A 19 -23.94 -6.10 -8.41
CA SER A 19 -24.09 -6.29 -9.86
C SER A 19 -24.08 -4.96 -10.60
N TYR A 20 -24.84 -3.98 -10.12
CA TYR A 20 -24.86 -2.63 -10.70
C TYR A 20 -23.46 -1.98 -10.70
N VAL A 21 -22.73 -2.09 -9.58
CA VAL A 21 -21.35 -1.58 -9.49
C VAL A 21 -20.41 -2.31 -10.46
N ALA A 22 -20.54 -3.63 -10.59
CA ALA A 22 -19.75 -4.42 -11.53
C ALA A 22 -20.04 -4.04 -12.99
N ASP A 23 -21.30 -3.80 -13.34
CA ASP A 23 -21.71 -3.42 -14.70
C ASP A 23 -21.26 -1.99 -15.06
N VAL A 24 -21.39 -1.04 -14.12
CA VAL A 24 -20.88 0.33 -14.28
C VAL A 24 -19.35 0.34 -14.43
N SER A 25 -18.65 -0.51 -13.67
CA SER A 25 -17.18 -0.62 -13.74
C SER A 25 -16.71 -1.22 -15.07
N ARG A 26 -17.50 -2.11 -15.67
CA ARG A 26 -17.18 -2.75 -16.96
C ARG A 26 -17.25 -1.78 -18.14
N GLY A 27 -18.17 -0.81 -18.08
CA GLY A 27 -18.33 0.23 -19.10
C GLY A 27 -17.18 1.25 -19.17
N TRP A 28 -16.27 1.26 -18.19
CA TRP A 28 -15.07 2.11 -18.21
C TRP A 28 -13.91 1.52 -19.01
N ASP A 29 -13.99 0.23 -19.37
CA ASP A 29 -12.93 -0.50 -20.10
C ASP A 29 -13.19 -0.55 -21.63
N GLU A 30 -14.34 -0.03 -22.09
CA GLU A 30 -14.63 0.11 -23.51
C GLU A 30 -14.28 1.54 -23.96
N PRO A 31 -13.12 1.75 -24.62
CA PRO A 31 -12.83 3.03 -25.23
C PRO A 31 -13.91 3.28 -26.27
N THR A 32 -14.63 4.38 -26.08
CA THR A 32 -15.75 4.81 -26.89
C THR A 32 -15.37 4.70 -28.36
N LYS A 33 -16.07 3.85 -29.11
CA LYS A 33 -15.81 3.42 -30.50
C LYS A 33 -15.91 4.55 -31.55
N GLY A 34 -15.69 5.80 -31.14
CA GLY A 34 -15.78 7.01 -31.96
C GLY A 34 -14.56 7.94 -31.86
N GLU A 35 -13.61 7.74 -30.94
CA GLU A 35 -12.38 8.55 -30.90
C GLU A 35 -11.24 7.88 -31.70
N VAL A 36 -11.53 7.64 -32.98
CA VAL A 36 -10.50 7.41 -33.99
C VAL A 36 -9.71 8.70 -34.16
N GLY A 37 -8.56 8.79 -33.49
CA GLY A 37 -7.44 9.53 -34.06
C GLY A 37 -6.66 10.51 -33.19
N LYS A 38 -6.44 10.30 -31.88
CA LYS A 38 -5.23 10.86 -31.23
C LYS A 38 -4.91 10.38 -29.81
N MET A 39 -4.75 9.08 -29.58
CA MET A 39 -3.95 8.64 -28.43
C MET A 39 -2.75 7.85 -28.90
N LYS A 40 -1.59 8.49 -28.77
CA LYS A 40 -0.27 7.89 -28.96
C LYS A 40 0.00 6.89 -27.83
N SER A 41 -0.74 5.79 -27.78
CA SER A 41 -0.30 4.59 -27.08
C SER A 41 0.44 3.73 -28.10
N GLN A 42 1.64 4.17 -28.45
CA GLN A 42 2.62 3.31 -29.09
C GLN A 42 3.33 2.58 -27.94
N PRO A 43 3.05 1.29 -27.67
CA PRO A 43 3.78 0.53 -26.67
C PRO A 43 5.03 -0.02 -27.35
N ASN A 44 5.94 0.86 -27.78
CA ASN A 44 7.21 0.45 -28.36
C ASN A 44 8.41 1.22 -27.77
N ALA A 45 8.33 1.59 -26.50
CA ALA A 45 9.48 2.15 -25.80
C ALA A 45 9.49 1.81 -24.30
N PHE A 46 8.96 0.65 -23.92
CA PHE A 46 9.10 0.11 -22.56
C PHE A 46 10.58 -0.16 -22.17
N ASN A 47 11.51 0.06 -23.10
CA ASN A 47 12.95 -0.12 -22.94
C ASN A 47 13.74 1.04 -23.59
N THR A 48 13.39 2.31 -23.34
CA THR A 48 14.31 3.42 -23.66
C THR A 48 14.33 4.55 -22.64
N LYS A 49 13.68 4.36 -21.49
CA LYS A 49 13.70 5.34 -20.39
C LYS A 49 14.02 4.67 -19.06
N ALA A 50 15.10 3.90 -19.05
CA ALA A 50 15.72 3.33 -17.86
C ALA A 50 16.39 4.39 -16.95
N GLY A 51 15.79 5.57 -16.76
CA GLY A 51 16.44 6.61 -15.95
C GLY A 51 15.80 7.99 -15.89
N MET A 52 14.53 8.12 -15.52
CA MET A 52 13.98 9.47 -15.19
C MET A 52 13.15 9.60 -13.92
N TYR A 53 12.81 8.52 -13.21
CA TYR A 53 12.25 8.62 -11.86
C TYR A 53 12.84 7.51 -10.99
N THR A 54 14.08 7.71 -10.54
CA THR A 54 14.52 7.05 -9.31
C THR A 54 13.62 7.61 -8.21
N LEU A 55 12.66 6.80 -7.77
CA LEU A 55 11.71 7.18 -6.72
C LEU A 55 12.50 7.54 -5.46
N LYS A 56 12.64 8.84 -5.19
CA LYS A 56 13.25 9.37 -3.97
C LYS A 56 12.57 8.85 -2.70
N GLU A 57 11.33 8.39 -2.84
CA GLU A 57 10.54 7.70 -1.83
C GLU A 57 11.15 6.34 -1.43
N ASP A 58 11.73 5.59 -2.36
CA ASP A 58 12.39 4.30 -2.03
C ASP A 58 13.62 4.52 -1.15
N ASP A 59 14.39 5.58 -1.41
CA ASP A 59 15.56 5.94 -0.60
C ASP A 59 15.15 6.52 0.76
N ASP A 60 14.07 7.32 0.83
CA ASP A 60 13.50 7.80 2.10
C ASP A 60 12.96 6.65 2.96
N MET A 61 12.26 5.69 2.35
CA MET A 61 11.77 4.49 3.03
C MET A 61 12.95 3.63 3.53
N LYS A 62 13.99 3.43 2.72
CA LYS A 62 15.22 2.74 3.15
C LYS A 62 15.89 3.46 4.32
N ALA A 63 16.01 4.78 4.28
CA ALA A 63 16.59 5.56 5.37
C ALA A 63 15.79 5.43 6.67
N LYS A 64 14.45 5.46 6.58
CA LYS A 64 13.55 5.22 7.73
C LYS A 64 13.70 3.82 8.29
N LEU A 65 13.81 2.81 7.43
CA LEU A 65 14.03 1.42 7.85
C LEU A 65 15.37 1.27 8.59
N VAL A 66 16.46 1.83 8.05
CA VAL A 66 17.78 1.84 8.72
C VAL A 66 17.72 2.54 10.07
N ALA A 67 17.00 3.66 10.17
CA ALA A 67 16.81 4.37 11.42
C ALA A 67 16.00 3.56 12.46
N MET A 68 14.99 2.81 12.01
CA MET A 68 14.21 1.92 12.89
C MET A 68 15.04 0.74 13.39
N ILE A 69 15.82 0.08 12.52
CA ILE A 69 16.70 -1.04 12.89
C ILE A 69 17.69 -0.59 13.97
N ARG A 70 18.35 0.55 13.78
CA ARG A 70 19.31 1.10 14.75
C ARG A 70 18.66 1.36 16.12
N ARG A 71 17.44 1.92 16.15
CA ARG A 71 16.71 2.16 17.41
C ARG A 71 16.30 0.87 18.09
N LEU A 72 15.96 -0.17 17.32
CA LEU A 72 15.59 -1.48 17.85
C LEU A 72 16.79 -2.15 18.53
N GLU A 73 17.95 -2.17 17.90
CA GLU A 73 19.19 -2.73 18.48
C GLU A 73 19.57 -2.03 19.80
N GLU A 74 19.47 -0.70 19.86
CA GLU A 74 19.75 0.07 21.08
C GLU A 74 18.82 -0.32 22.24
N LEU A 75 17.52 -0.53 21.93
CA LEU A 75 16.54 -0.97 22.92
C LEU A 75 16.81 -2.41 23.40
N GLU A 76 17.22 -3.32 22.50
CA GLU A 76 17.57 -4.68 22.90
C GLU A 76 18.79 -4.73 23.83
N LEU A 77 19.82 -3.91 23.56
CA LEU A 77 20.99 -3.81 24.42
C LEU A 77 20.63 -3.27 25.81
N LYS A 78 19.78 -2.22 25.88
CA LYS A 78 19.28 -1.68 27.15
C LYS A 78 18.51 -2.73 27.95
N ARG A 79 17.60 -3.46 27.29
CA ARG A 79 16.84 -4.56 27.91
C ARG A 79 17.77 -5.64 28.46
N ILE A 80 18.78 -6.08 27.69
CA ILE A 80 19.74 -7.10 28.16
C ILE A 80 20.50 -6.59 29.38
N HIS A 81 20.92 -5.33 29.38
CA HIS A 81 21.64 -4.74 30.51
C HIS A 81 20.79 -4.67 31.78
N GLU A 82 19.53 -4.25 31.66
CA GLU A 82 18.57 -4.23 32.77
C GLU A 82 18.32 -5.64 33.33
N VAL A 83 18.10 -6.63 32.45
CA VAL A 83 17.90 -8.03 32.86
C VAL A 83 19.14 -8.58 33.56
N GLN A 84 20.35 -8.28 33.06
CA GLN A 84 21.59 -8.68 33.71
C GLN A 84 21.78 -8.03 35.09
N LEU A 85 21.40 -6.76 35.26
CA LEU A 85 21.45 -6.07 36.55
C LEU A 85 20.46 -6.67 37.55
N LEU A 86 19.23 -6.98 37.11
CA LEU A 86 18.23 -7.66 37.94
C LEU A 86 18.67 -9.07 38.36
N LEU A 87 19.26 -9.84 37.45
CA LEU A 87 19.81 -11.17 37.77
C LEU A 87 20.93 -11.09 38.81
N LYS A 88 21.84 -10.12 38.68
CA LYS A 88 22.91 -9.91 39.66
C LYS A 88 22.38 -9.45 41.02
N HIS A 89 21.29 -8.69 41.05
CA HIS A 89 20.65 -8.22 42.28
C HIS A 89 19.86 -9.32 43.00
N GLN A 90 19.32 -10.32 42.26
CA GLN A 90 18.59 -11.45 42.83
C GLN A 90 19.51 -12.58 43.34
N CYS A 91 20.79 -12.59 42.97
CA CYS A 91 21.76 -13.63 43.34
C CYS A 91 22.65 -13.23 44.54
N LYS A 92 22.31 -12.16 45.25
CA LYS A 92 23.05 -11.61 46.40
C LYS A 92 22.15 -11.57 47.63
#